data_AF-A0A2V9C0N5-F1
#
_entry.id   AF-A0A2V9C0N5-F1
#
_cell.length_a   1.000
_cell.length_b   1.000
_cell.length_c   1.000
_cell.angle_alpha   90.00
_cell.angle_beta   90.00
_cell.angle_gamma   90.00
#
_symmetry.space_group_name_H-M   'P 1'
#
loop_
_entity.id
_entity.type
_entity.pdbx_description
1 polymer ?
#
loop_
_entity_poly.entity_id
_entity_poly.type
_entity_poly.pdbx_seq_one_letter_code
_entity_poly.pdbx_strand_id
1 'polypeptide(L)'
;MLVTVALPAAAQDLLPPSFSGWTSPAPSLKITSAATEEFAGGDAAILREYGILGAERRGYARGDESLTITLFRMRDSSAAFGAYTYHQTSEMSPTNLTQYSSVSPRRALVVAGNLLLEVSGSGVPRLTPDLKALVAQLAPHADKAPFPTLVQYLPTLGRISQSERYVLGPLALNRLLPLGNGDWLGFADGAEAVLARYRVKGQEATLLLVSYPTPQAAARKLEELGHWLPLNVERQADGRPPLFARRSSTLVAIVSQLNSRATADSLLERVHYESRITWNEPGHRLTDPNIGTIVVGAILGTGFILLFALVAGIGFGGVRIVVKHFFPGKVFDRAAHVEILQLGLTSKPIKAKDFY
;
A
#
# COMPACT_ATOMS: atom_id res chain seq x y z
N MET A 1 -9.97 38.52 2.50
CA MET A 1 -9.36 37.25 2.95
C MET A 1 -10.39 36.16 2.80
N LEU A 2 -10.25 35.31 1.78
CA LEU A 2 -11.08 34.11 1.63
C LEU A 2 -10.46 33.04 2.52
N VAL A 3 -11.16 32.69 3.60
CA VAL A 3 -10.80 31.54 4.45
C VAL A 3 -11.20 30.29 3.67
N THR A 4 -10.22 29.65 3.05
CA THR A 4 -10.37 28.28 2.53
C THR A 4 -10.46 27.35 3.72
N VAL A 5 -11.69 27.01 4.10
CA VAL A 5 -11.96 25.92 5.04
C VAL A 5 -11.56 24.62 4.34
N ALA A 6 -10.39 24.08 4.69
CA ALA A 6 -9.99 22.76 4.25
C ALA A 6 -10.94 21.73 4.89
N LEU A 7 -11.88 21.22 4.09
CA LEU A 7 -12.68 20.07 4.46
C LEU A 7 -11.73 18.89 4.75
N PRO A 8 -11.92 18.13 5.85
CA PRO A 8 -11.12 16.95 6.12
C PRO A 8 -11.19 15.99 4.91
N ALA A 9 -10.09 15.32 4.57
CA ALA A 9 -10.01 14.41 3.42
C ALA A 9 -11.05 13.25 3.45
N ALA A 10 -11.72 13.03 4.58
CA ALA A 10 -12.86 12.11 4.70
C ALA A 10 -14.17 12.65 4.07
N ALA A 11 -14.27 13.96 3.82
CA ALA A 11 -15.47 14.62 3.33
C ALA A 11 -15.51 14.82 1.81
N GLN A 12 -14.40 14.60 1.09
CA GLN A 12 -14.38 14.69 -0.38
C GLN A 12 -14.75 13.33 -1.00
N ASP A 13 -15.59 13.37 -2.02
CA ASP A 13 -15.94 12.19 -2.83
C ASP A 13 -14.70 11.76 -3.62
N LEU A 14 -14.27 10.51 -3.44
CA LEU A 14 -13.21 9.92 -4.26
C LEU A 14 -13.72 9.59 -5.66
N LEU A 15 -14.98 9.19 -5.78
CA LEU A 15 -15.59 8.94 -7.10
C LEU A 15 -15.83 10.27 -7.86
N PRO A 16 -15.16 10.48 -9.01
CA PRO A 16 -15.23 11.75 -9.72
C PRO A 16 -16.63 11.99 -10.31
N PRO A 17 -17.06 13.25 -10.48
CA PRO A 17 -18.37 13.56 -11.09
C PRO A 17 -18.45 13.15 -12.57
N SER A 18 -17.33 12.97 -13.24
CA SER A 18 -17.26 12.52 -14.63
C SER A 18 -15.95 11.81 -14.97
N PHE A 19 -15.98 10.85 -15.88
CA PHE A 19 -14.80 10.20 -16.45
C PHE A 19 -15.13 9.65 -17.85
N SER A 20 -14.25 9.77 -18.84
CA SER A 20 -14.44 9.18 -20.19
C SER A 20 -15.85 9.35 -20.81
N GLY A 21 -16.44 10.54 -20.66
CA GLY A 21 -17.78 10.88 -21.15
C GLY A 21 -18.95 10.40 -20.27
N TRP A 22 -18.68 9.64 -19.22
CA TRP A 22 -19.65 9.30 -18.16
C TRP A 22 -19.83 10.48 -17.23
N THR A 23 -21.07 10.77 -16.84
CA THR A 23 -21.40 11.88 -15.94
C THR A 23 -22.36 11.42 -14.84
N SER A 24 -22.24 12.05 -13.68
CA SER A 24 -23.11 11.83 -12.53
C SER A 24 -23.40 13.16 -11.85
N PRO A 25 -24.54 13.82 -12.17
CA PRO A 25 -24.86 15.14 -11.64
C PRO A 25 -25.18 15.11 -10.13
N ALA A 26 -25.62 13.95 -9.62
CA ALA A 26 -25.86 13.75 -8.19
C ALA A 26 -24.54 13.47 -7.43
N PRO A 27 -24.42 13.89 -6.16
CA PRO A 27 -23.28 13.54 -5.32
C PRO A 27 -23.21 12.02 -5.07
N SER A 28 -22.06 11.52 -4.63
CA SER A 28 -21.94 10.12 -4.24
C SER A 28 -22.79 9.81 -3.00
N LEU A 29 -23.38 8.61 -2.96
CA LEU A 29 -23.97 8.07 -1.74
C LEU A 29 -22.83 7.52 -0.87
N LYS A 30 -22.59 8.16 0.27
CA LYS A 30 -21.60 7.71 1.25
C LYS A 30 -22.20 6.67 2.17
N ILE A 31 -21.56 5.51 2.25
CA ILE A 31 -21.90 4.42 3.15
C ILE A 31 -20.86 4.44 4.27
N THR A 32 -21.33 4.85 5.45
CA THR A 32 -20.52 4.81 6.67
C THR A 32 -20.46 3.38 7.22
N SER A 33 -19.57 3.14 8.18
CA SER A 33 -19.52 1.87 8.92
C SER A 33 -20.87 1.49 9.54
N ALA A 34 -21.65 2.45 10.04
CA ALA A 34 -22.98 2.23 10.60
C ALA A 34 -24.03 1.81 9.54
N ALA A 35 -23.90 2.31 8.30
CA ALA A 35 -24.81 1.98 7.20
C ALA A 35 -24.39 0.70 6.43
N THR A 36 -23.28 0.06 6.82
CA THR A 36 -22.74 -1.10 6.11
C THR A 36 -23.69 -2.31 6.17
N GLU A 37 -24.44 -2.48 7.26
CA GLU A 37 -25.46 -3.55 7.38
C GLU A 37 -26.57 -3.42 6.35
N GLU A 38 -27.18 -2.24 6.24
CA GLU A 38 -28.24 -1.96 5.27
C GLU A 38 -27.73 -2.09 3.83
N PHE A 39 -26.50 -1.63 3.60
CA PHE A 39 -25.88 -1.62 2.28
C PHE A 39 -25.47 -3.01 1.77
N ALA A 40 -24.80 -3.81 2.61
CA ALA A 40 -24.20 -5.09 2.22
C ALA A 40 -25.02 -6.31 2.65
N GLY A 41 -26.05 -6.13 3.47
CA GLY A 41 -26.92 -7.21 3.96
C GLY A 41 -26.11 -8.35 4.57
N GLY A 42 -26.30 -9.56 4.05
CA GLY A 42 -25.63 -10.78 4.52
C GLY A 42 -24.09 -10.76 4.41
N ASP A 43 -23.51 -9.87 3.61
CA ASP A 43 -22.05 -9.75 3.46
C ASP A 43 -21.42 -8.68 4.36
N ALA A 44 -22.22 -7.90 5.09
CA ALA A 44 -21.73 -6.83 5.96
C ALA A 44 -20.73 -7.35 7.01
N ALA A 45 -21.02 -8.49 7.64
CA ALA A 45 -20.13 -9.12 8.61
C ALA A 45 -18.78 -9.50 8.01
N ILE A 46 -18.76 -9.94 6.76
CA ILE A 46 -17.52 -10.29 6.05
C ILE A 46 -16.77 -9.02 5.67
N LEU A 47 -17.42 -8.03 5.08
CA LEU A 47 -16.75 -6.76 4.77
C LEU A 47 -16.12 -6.10 6.02
N ARG A 48 -16.78 -6.21 7.18
CA ARG A 48 -16.22 -5.79 8.47
C ARG A 48 -14.99 -6.60 8.87
N GLU A 49 -15.03 -7.93 8.74
CA GLU A 49 -13.87 -8.79 9.00
C GLU A 49 -12.69 -8.46 8.08
N TYR A 50 -12.97 -8.17 6.80
CA TYR A 50 -11.96 -7.72 5.84
C TYR A 50 -11.53 -6.26 6.05
N GLY A 51 -12.08 -5.53 7.03
CA GLY A 51 -11.60 -4.18 7.38
C GLY A 51 -12.10 -3.06 6.47
N ILE A 52 -13.36 -3.10 6.06
CA ILE A 52 -14.02 -1.96 5.40
C ILE A 52 -14.03 -0.72 6.32
N LEU A 53 -13.65 0.44 5.79
CA LEU A 53 -13.72 1.74 6.47
C LEU A 53 -14.94 2.55 6.03
N GLY A 54 -15.41 2.31 4.82
CA GLY A 54 -16.59 2.92 4.24
C GLY A 54 -16.67 2.61 2.75
N ALA A 55 -17.76 3.04 2.11
CA ALA A 55 -17.91 2.95 0.67
C ALA A 55 -18.57 4.20 0.08
N GLU A 56 -18.33 4.44 -1.19
CA GLU A 56 -19.00 5.48 -1.97
C GLU A 56 -19.69 4.81 -3.16
N ARG A 57 -20.99 5.04 -3.33
CA ARG A 57 -21.75 4.53 -4.47
C ARG A 57 -22.20 5.69 -5.35
N ARG A 58 -21.94 5.59 -6.66
CA ARG A 58 -22.35 6.61 -7.62
C ARG A 58 -22.86 5.98 -8.91
N GLY A 59 -24.01 6.44 -9.38
CA GLY A 59 -24.57 6.08 -10.69
C GLY A 59 -24.09 7.04 -11.77
N TYR A 60 -23.65 6.51 -12.90
CA TYR A 60 -23.17 7.28 -14.05
C TYR A 60 -24.00 6.97 -15.29
N ALA A 61 -24.17 7.98 -16.14
CA ALA A 61 -24.84 7.86 -17.42
C ALA A 61 -23.97 8.41 -18.56
N ARG A 62 -24.11 7.80 -19.75
CA ARG A 62 -23.53 8.25 -21.01
C ARG A 62 -24.47 7.89 -22.15
N GLY A 63 -25.22 8.86 -22.65
CA GLY A 63 -26.32 8.59 -23.59
C GLY A 63 -27.35 7.65 -22.95
N ASP A 64 -27.68 6.55 -23.63
CA ASP A 64 -28.60 5.53 -23.14
C ASP A 64 -27.93 4.47 -22.24
N GLU A 65 -26.60 4.53 -22.06
CA GLU A 65 -25.87 3.62 -21.18
C GLU A 65 -25.87 4.13 -19.74
N SER A 66 -26.02 3.21 -18.79
CA SER A 66 -25.89 3.50 -17.35
C SER A 66 -25.03 2.44 -16.65
N LEU A 67 -24.30 2.87 -15.63
CA LEU A 67 -23.55 2.00 -14.74
C LEU A 67 -23.58 2.54 -13.31
N THR A 68 -23.41 1.66 -12.34
CA THR A 68 -23.23 1.99 -10.93
C THR A 68 -21.84 1.56 -10.51
N ILE A 69 -21.11 2.46 -9.86
CA ILE A 69 -19.81 2.17 -9.27
C ILE A 69 -19.95 2.27 -7.76
N THR A 70 -19.51 1.21 -7.07
CA THR A 70 -19.27 1.24 -5.64
C THR A 70 -17.76 1.18 -5.42
N LEU A 71 -17.21 2.18 -4.74
CA LEU A 71 -15.83 2.25 -4.31
C LEU A 71 -15.76 1.93 -2.82
N PHE A 72 -15.21 0.78 -2.47
CA PHE A 72 -14.94 0.40 -1.10
C PHE A 72 -13.56 0.91 -0.69
N ARG A 73 -13.50 1.61 0.45
CA ARG A 73 -12.24 1.97 1.10
C ARG A 73 -11.95 0.94 2.18
N MET A 74 -10.90 0.18 1.97
CA MET A 74 -10.44 -0.84 2.90
C MET A 74 -9.31 -0.30 3.77
N ARG A 75 -9.02 -0.98 4.87
CA ARG A 75 -7.94 -0.59 5.80
C ARG A 75 -6.55 -0.57 5.13
N ASP A 76 -6.29 -1.51 4.22
CA ASP A 76 -4.99 -1.73 3.58
C ASP A 76 -5.12 -2.52 2.26
N SER A 77 -4.04 -2.65 1.48
CA SER A 77 -3.96 -3.49 0.27
C SER A 77 -4.37 -4.95 0.48
N SER A 78 -4.05 -5.55 1.63
CA SER A 78 -4.37 -6.95 1.94
C SER A 78 -5.87 -7.14 2.13
N ALA A 79 -6.52 -6.20 2.81
CA ALA A 79 -7.96 -6.11 3.00
C ALA A 79 -8.70 -5.97 1.66
N ALA A 80 -8.24 -5.08 0.78
CA ALA A 80 -8.84 -4.90 -0.55
C ALA A 80 -8.64 -6.12 -1.46
N PHE A 81 -7.45 -6.71 -1.46
CA PHE A 81 -7.20 -7.96 -2.17
C PHE A 81 -8.04 -9.12 -1.63
N GLY A 82 -8.18 -9.21 -0.31
CA GLY A 82 -9.04 -10.18 0.35
C GLY A 82 -10.50 -10.07 -0.08
N ALA A 83 -11.09 -8.87 0.05
CA ALA A 83 -12.47 -8.62 -0.35
C ALA A 83 -12.68 -8.88 -1.85
N TYR A 84 -11.72 -8.50 -2.70
CA TYR A 84 -11.71 -8.82 -4.13
C TYR A 84 -11.82 -10.32 -4.38
N THR A 85 -10.92 -11.12 -3.78
CA THR A 85 -10.96 -12.58 -3.98
C THR A 85 -12.24 -13.19 -3.43
N TYR A 86 -12.75 -12.72 -2.28
CA TYR A 86 -14.00 -13.19 -1.70
C TYR A 86 -15.20 -12.95 -2.64
N HIS A 87 -15.30 -11.76 -3.25
CA HIS A 87 -16.41 -11.40 -4.13
C HIS A 87 -16.26 -11.89 -5.58
N GLN A 88 -15.13 -12.49 -5.96
CA GLN A 88 -14.99 -13.12 -7.27
C GLN A 88 -15.97 -14.27 -7.44
N THR A 89 -16.43 -14.45 -8.67
CA THR A 89 -17.28 -15.56 -9.11
C THR A 89 -16.63 -16.31 -10.25
N SER A 90 -17.00 -17.56 -10.48
CA SER A 90 -16.47 -18.37 -11.58
C SER A 90 -16.80 -17.85 -12.99
N GLU A 91 -17.77 -16.94 -13.11
CA GLU A 91 -18.13 -16.29 -14.39
C GLU A 91 -17.21 -15.11 -14.76
N MET A 92 -16.37 -14.67 -13.83
CA MET A 92 -15.47 -13.56 -14.11
C MET A 92 -14.29 -14.04 -14.95
N SER A 93 -13.55 -13.11 -15.54
CA SER A 93 -12.28 -13.39 -16.22
C SER A 93 -11.28 -12.31 -15.84
N PRO A 94 -9.99 -12.63 -15.64
CA PRO A 94 -9.00 -11.61 -15.35
C PRO A 94 -8.95 -10.55 -16.46
N THR A 95 -8.70 -9.30 -16.10
CA THR A 95 -8.52 -8.19 -17.05
C THR A 95 -7.26 -7.38 -16.72
N ASN A 96 -6.90 -6.43 -17.59
CA ASN A 96 -5.70 -5.61 -17.48
C ASN A 96 -6.03 -4.16 -17.08
N LEU A 97 -6.91 -4.00 -16.08
CA LEU A 97 -7.21 -2.71 -15.46
C LEU A 97 -6.17 -2.39 -14.39
N THR A 98 -5.86 -3.38 -13.54
CA THR A 98 -4.79 -3.37 -12.54
C THR A 98 -4.20 -4.78 -12.41
N GLN A 99 -3.21 -4.98 -11.52
CA GLN A 99 -2.67 -6.30 -11.18
C GLN A 99 -3.77 -7.30 -10.76
N TYR A 100 -4.79 -6.81 -10.04
CA TYR A 100 -5.92 -7.62 -9.57
C TYR A 100 -7.21 -7.00 -10.06
N SER A 101 -7.65 -7.46 -11.23
CA SER A 101 -8.93 -7.07 -11.80
C SER A 101 -9.60 -8.22 -12.53
N SER A 102 -10.91 -8.28 -12.44
CA SER A 102 -11.72 -9.31 -13.09
C SER A 102 -13.05 -8.74 -13.57
N VAL A 103 -13.59 -9.30 -14.64
CA VAL A 103 -14.79 -8.80 -15.30
C VAL A 103 -15.70 -9.95 -15.73
N SER A 104 -17.01 -9.76 -15.60
CA SER A 104 -18.07 -10.56 -16.18
C SER A 104 -18.96 -9.66 -17.06
N PRO A 105 -19.95 -10.19 -17.80
CA PRO A 105 -20.78 -9.39 -18.68
C PRO A 105 -21.50 -8.20 -18.01
N ARG A 106 -21.74 -8.29 -16.69
CA ARG A 106 -22.47 -7.27 -15.92
C ARG A 106 -21.71 -6.65 -14.76
N ARG A 107 -20.50 -7.13 -14.45
CA ARG A 107 -19.77 -6.72 -13.25
C ARG A 107 -18.27 -6.63 -13.53
N ALA A 108 -17.59 -5.67 -12.92
CA ALA A 108 -16.13 -5.69 -12.80
C ALA A 108 -15.71 -5.47 -11.35
N LEU A 109 -14.67 -6.17 -10.94
CA LEU A 109 -13.98 -5.95 -9.68
C LEU A 109 -12.55 -5.54 -9.97
N VAL A 110 -12.11 -4.43 -9.38
CA VAL A 110 -10.78 -3.86 -9.64
C VAL A 110 -10.17 -3.40 -8.32
N VAL A 111 -8.95 -3.86 -8.03
CA VAL A 111 -8.21 -3.44 -6.84
C VAL A 111 -7.12 -2.45 -7.23
N ALA A 112 -7.06 -1.34 -6.51
CA ALA A 112 -5.99 -0.34 -6.59
C ALA A 112 -5.56 0.02 -5.16
N GLY A 113 -4.44 -0.54 -4.70
CA GLY A 113 -4.04 -0.44 -3.29
C GLY A 113 -5.13 -0.94 -2.35
N ASN A 114 -5.50 -0.13 -1.36
CA ASN A 114 -6.60 -0.34 -0.42
C ASN A 114 -7.99 -0.03 -0.96
N LEU A 115 -8.14 0.33 -2.24
CA LEU A 115 -9.42 0.60 -2.87
C LEU A 115 -9.90 -0.63 -3.66
N LEU A 116 -11.14 -1.03 -3.41
CA LEU A 116 -11.85 -2.02 -4.22
C LEU A 116 -12.98 -1.33 -4.97
N LEU A 117 -12.89 -1.32 -6.29
CA LEU A 117 -13.96 -0.86 -7.17
C LEU A 117 -14.82 -2.04 -7.59
N GLU A 118 -16.12 -1.89 -7.40
CA GLU A 118 -17.15 -2.73 -7.98
C GLU A 118 -17.96 -1.92 -8.99
N VAL A 119 -17.90 -2.31 -10.25
CA VAL A 119 -18.68 -1.74 -11.34
C VAL A 119 -19.82 -2.69 -11.67
N SER A 120 -21.04 -2.18 -11.76
CA SER A 120 -22.22 -2.93 -12.17
C SER A 120 -22.95 -2.20 -13.29
N GLY A 121 -23.26 -2.90 -14.39
CA GLY A 121 -23.89 -2.31 -15.56
C GLY A 121 -24.06 -3.33 -16.68
N SER A 122 -24.53 -2.92 -17.85
CA SER A 122 -24.62 -3.81 -19.02
C SER A 122 -23.38 -3.73 -19.89
N GLY A 123 -22.84 -4.87 -20.31
CA GLY A 123 -21.74 -4.90 -21.29
C GLY A 123 -20.40 -4.38 -20.73
N VAL A 124 -20.17 -4.57 -19.43
CA VAL A 124 -18.99 -4.06 -18.70
C VAL A 124 -17.65 -4.36 -19.38
N PRO A 125 -17.40 -5.53 -20.00
CA PRO A 125 -16.13 -5.79 -20.69
C PRO A 125 -15.75 -4.73 -21.75
N ARG A 126 -16.74 -4.16 -22.46
CA ARG A 126 -16.50 -3.11 -23.47
C ARG A 126 -16.03 -1.79 -22.86
N LEU A 127 -16.31 -1.56 -21.58
CA LEU A 127 -15.99 -0.33 -20.86
C LEU A 127 -14.57 -0.33 -20.28
N THR A 128 -13.78 -1.38 -20.53
CA THR A 128 -12.41 -1.53 -19.98
C THR A 128 -11.53 -0.28 -20.20
N PRO A 129 -11.49 0.38 -21.38
CA PRO A 129 -10.69 1.60 -21.56
C PRO A 129 -11.15 2.75 -20.65
N ASP A 130 -12.46 2.94 -20.50
CA ASP A 130 -13.05 3.98 -19.66
C ASP A 130 -12.75 3.72 -18.17
N LEU A 131 -12.91 2.47 -17.74
CA LEU A 131 -12.60 2.04 -16.37
C LEU A 131 -11.10 2.19 -16.07
N LYS A 132 -10.23 1.99 -17.06
CA LYS A 132 -8.78 2.22 -16.89
C LYS A 132 -8.47 3.69 -16.61
N ALA A 133 -9.16 4.61 -17.29
CA ALA A 133 -9.03 6.05 -17.04
C ALA A 133 -9.54 6.41 -15.64
N LEU A 134 -10.67 5.83 -15.20
CA LEU A 134 -11.18 6.01 -13.85
C LEU A 134 -10.18 5.52 -12.78
N VAL A 135 -9.63 4.32 -12.96
CA VAL A 135 -8.61 3.76 -12.06
C VAL A 135 -7.38 4.68 -11.98
N ALA A 136 -6.95 5.24 -13.11
CA ALA A 136 -5.83 6.18 -13.13
C ALA A 136 -6.12 7.48 -12.33
N GLN A 137 -7.36 7.96 -12.32
CA GLN A 137 -7.78 9.10 -11.48
C GLN A 137 -7.84 8.76 -9.98
N LEU A 138 -8.14 7.51 -9.65
CA LEU A 138 -8.21 7.04 -8.25
C LEU A 138 -6.84 6.67 -7.68
N ALA A 139 -5.89 6.27 -8.53
CA ALA A 139 -4.55 5.80 -8.12
C ALA A 139 -3.80 6.74 -7.17
N PRO A 140 -3.86 8.08 -7.27
CA PRO A 140 -3.23 9.00 -6.31
C PRO A 140 -3.78 8.90 -4.88
N HIS A 141 -5.01 8.40 -4.71
CA HIS A 141 -5.70 8.26 -3.43
C HIS A 141 -5.57 6.84 -2.84
N ALA A 142 -5.07 5.90 -3.63
CA ALA A 142 -4.79 4.53 -3.19
C ALA A 142 -3.48 4.47 -2.39
N ASP A 143 -3.42 3.59 -1.41
CA ASP A 143 -2.15 3.25 -0.79
C ASP A 143 -1.19 2.56 -1.80
N LYS A 144 0.09 2.51 -1.42
CA LYS A 144 1.17 1.91 -2.24
C LYS A 144 1.74 0.65 -1.59
N ALA A 145 1.05 0.11 -0.58
CA ALA A 145 1.48 -1.09 0.11
C ALA A 145 1.44 -2.28 -0.87
N PRO A 146 2.43 -3.19 -0.83
CA PRO A 146 2.41 -4.36 -1.69
C PRO A 146 1.24 -5.28 -1.33
N PHE A 147 0.74 -6.02 -2.31
CA PHE A 147 -0.29 -7.03 -2.09
C PHE A 147 0.27 -8.30 -1.43
N PRO A 148 -0.58 -9.09 -0.75
CA PRO A 148 -0.18 -10.36 -0.16
C PRO A 148 0.49 -11.30 -1.16
N THR A 149 1.62 -11.87 -0.77
CA THR A 149 2.39 -12.81 -1.61
C THR A 149 1.96 -14.26 -1.41
N LEU A 150 1.17 -14.57 -0.37
CA LEU A 150 0.80 -15.94 -0.01
C LEU A 150 0.18 -16.73 -1.17
N VAL A 151 -0.62 -16.06 -2.01
CA VAL A 151 -1.28 -16.66 -3.19
C VAL A 151 -0.26 -17.21 -4.21
N GLN A 152 0.95 -16.67 -4.24
CA GLN A 152 2.02 -17.11 -5.14
C GLN A 152 2.59 -18.49 -4.76
N TYR A 153 2.43 -18.91 -3.51
CA TYR A 153 2.83 -20.25 -3.04
C TYR A 153 1.79 -21.33 -3.33
N LEU A 154 0.64 -20.96 -3.90
CA LEU A 154 -0.36 -21.95 -4.34
C LEU A 154 0.13 -22.69 -5.59
N PRO A 155 0.09 -24.03 -5.60
CA PRO A 155 0.40 -24.81 -6.80
C PRO A 155 -0.42 -24.36 -8.01
N THR A 156 0.18 -24.33 -9.19
CA THR A 156 -0.51 -23.93 -10.43
C THR A 156 -1.21 -25.11 -11.10
N LEU A 157 -0.59 -26.29 -11.09
CA LEU A 157 -1.09 -27.46 -11.79
C LEU A 157 -2.42 -27.96 -11.20
N GLY A 158 -3.44 -27.99 -12.05
CA GLY A 158 -4.79 -28.44 -11.68
C GLY A 158 -5.60 -27.41 -10.90
N ARG A 159 -5.08 -26.20 -10.66
CA ARG A 159 -5.84 -25.14 -9.98
C ARG A 159 -7.02 -24.70 -10.84
N ILE A 160 -8.20 -24.61 -10.24
CA ILE A 160 -9.38 -24.05 -10.89
C ILE A 160 -9.21 -22.54 -10.93
N SER A 161 -9.28 -21.95 -12.12
CA SER A 161 -9.15 -20.50 -12.31
C SER A 161 -10.13 -19.73 -11.42
N GLN A 162 -9.67 -18.66 -10.79
CA GLN A 162 -10.47 -17.74 -9.94
C GLN A 162 -11.16 -18.42 -8.75
N SER A 163 -10.63 -19.56 -8.31
CA SER A 163 -11.06 -20.22 -7.09
C SER A 163 -10.27 -19.77 -5.87
N GLU A 164 -9.24 -18.95 -6.05
CA GLU A 164 -8.41 -18.42 -4.99
C GLU A 164 -9.22 -17.49 -4.07
N ARG A 165 -9.14 -17.69 -2.76
CA ARG A 165 -9.82 -16.90 -1.73
C ARG A 165 -8.80 -16.58 -0.64
N TYR A 166 -8.37 -15.32 -0.55
CA TYR A 166 -7.52 -14.86 0.53
C TYR A 166 -8.39 -14.51 1.74
N VAL A 167 -8.07 -15.08 2.90
CA VAL A 167 -8.92 -15.08 4.08
C VAL A 167 -8.21 -14.36 5.21
N LEU A 168 -8.90 -13.36 5.77
CA LEU A 168 -8.39 -12.49 6.83
C LEU A 168 -9.01 -12.76 8.20
N GLY A 169 -9.96 -13.69 8.30
CA GLY A 169 -10.57 -14.01 9.57
C GLY A 169 -11.47 -15.25 9.55
N PRO A 170 -11.95 -15.64 10.75
CA PRO A 170 -12.67 -16.89 10.97
C PRO A 170 -14.07 -16.92 10.34
N LEU A 171 -14.76 -15.78 10.17
CA LEU A 171 -16.10 -15.76 9.60
C LEU A 171 -16.06 -16.14 8.11
N ALA A 172 -15.14 -15.55 7.36
CA ALA A 172 -14.91 -15.87 5.96
C ALA A 172 -14.38 -17.29 5.80
N LEU A 173 -13.47 -17.74 6.67
CA LEU A 173 -13.00 -19.11 6.67
C LEU A 173 -14.15 -20.10 6.86
N ASN A 174 -15.01 -19.89 7.85
CA ASN A 174 -16.11 -20.80 8.15
C ASN A 174 -17.16 -20.84 7.02
N ARG A 175 -17.37 -19.73 6.30
CA ARG A 175 -18.24 -19.72 5.09
C ARG A 175 -17.63 -20.53 3.94
N LEU A 176 -16.31 -20.51 3.78
CA LEU A 176 -15.62 -21.14 2.66
C LEU A 176 -15.24 -22.60 2.94
N LEU A 177 -14.92 -22.93 4.19
CA LEU A 177 -14.45 -24.24 4.64
C LEU A 177 -14.90 -24.49 6.10
N PRO A 178 -16.13 -24.98 6.32
CA PRO A 178 -16.73 -25.13 7.65
C PRO A 178 -16.18 -26.35 8.41
N LEU A 179 -14.93 -26.28 8.86
CA LEU A 179 -14.28 -27.34 9.67
C LEU A 179 -14.42 -27.13 11.17
N GLY A 180 -14.55 -25.88 11.61
CA GLY A 180 -14.59 -25.52 13.02
C GLY A 180 -15.09 -24.09 13.21
N ASN A 181 -15.50 -23.78 14.44
CA ASN A 181 -15.99 -22.46 14.82
C ASN A 181 -14.86 -21.63 15.43
N GLY A 182 -14.92 -20.31 15.27
CA GLY A 182 -13.95 -19.38 15.84
C GLY A 182 -12.61 -19.35 15.12
N ASP A 183 -11.62 -18.69 15.73
CA ASP A 183 -10.27 -18.52 15.17
C ASP A 183 -9.36 -19.71 15.48
N TRP A 184 -9.62 -20.83 14.80
CA TRP A 184 -8.81 -22.04 14.96
C TRP A 184 -7.50 -22.01 14.15
N LEU A 185 -7.34 -21.07 13.22
CA LEU A 185 -6.08 -20.85 12.48
C LEU A 185 -5.13 -19.87 13.17
N GLY A 186 -5.60 -19.06 14.12
CA GLY A 186 -4.79 -18.04 14.77
C GLY A 186 -4.57 -16.81 13.90
N PHE A 187 -5.61 -16.32 13.23
CA PHE A 187 -5.59 -15.01 12.55
C PHE A 187 -5.20 -13.89 13.51
N ALA A 188 -5.66 -13.96 14.77
CA ALA A 188 -5.27 -13.04 15.83
C ALA A 188 -3.77 -13.09 16.16
N ASP A 189 -3.12 -14.25 15.94
CA ASP A 189 -1.69 -14.46 16.15
C ASP A 189 -0.85 -14.15 14.89
N GLY A 190 -1.46 -13.57 13.86
CA GLY A 190 -0.79 -13.17 12.62
C GLY A 190 -0.73 -14.27 11.56
N ALA A 191 -1.61 -15.29 11.62
CA ALA A 191 -1.76 -16.24 10.52
C ALA A 191 -2.41 -15.57 9.30
N GLU A 192 -1.88 -15.84 8.12
CA GLU A 192 -2.50 -15.48 6.84
C GLU A 192 -2.95 -16.74 6.12
N ALA A 193 -4.14 -16.74 5.54
CA ALA A 193 -4.67 -17.92 4.87
C ALA A 193 -5.12 -17.62 3.44
N VAL A 194 -4.94 -18.60 2.56
CA VAL A 194 -5.52 -18.60 1.22
C VAL A 194 -6.09 -19.98 0.91
N LEU A 195 -7.29 -20.02 0.35
CA LEU A 195 -7.89 -21.23 -0.20
C LEU A 195 -7.82 -21.20 -1.71
N ALA A 196 -7.74 -22.37 -2.34
CA ALA A 196 -8.02 -22.53 -3.75
C ALA A 196 -8.60 -23.92 -4.03
N ARG A 197 -9.41 -24.02 -5.08
CA ARG A 197 -9.94 -25.29 -5.55
C ARG A 197 -9.06 -25.86 -6.64
N TYR A 198 -8.95 -27.18 -6.65
CA TYR A 198 -8.12 -27.94 -7.58
C TYR A 198 -8.93 -29.07 -8.18
N ARG A 199 -8.53 -29.49 -9.38
CA ARG A 199 -8.94 -30.75 -9.97
C ARG A 199 -7.73 -31.65 -10.10
N VAL A 200 -7.72 -32.73 -9.35
CA VAL A 200 -6.61 -33.70 -9.29
C VAL A 200 -7.17 -35.07 -9.64
N LYS A 201 -6.67 -35.67 -10.73
CA LYS A 201 -7.13 -36.98 -11.23
C LYS A 201 -8.67 -37.09 -11.37
N GLY A 202 -9.31 -36.00 -11.81
CA GLY A 202 -10.76 -35.92 -12.00
C GLY A 202 -11.58 -35.63 -10.73
N GLN A 203 -10.97 -35.59 -9.55
CA GLN A 203 -11.63 -35.21 -8.30
C GLN A 203 -11.38 -33.74 -7.96
N GLU A 204 -12.40 -33.06 -7.44
CA GLU A 204 -12.24 -31.72 -6.88
C GLU A 204 -11.66 -31.79 -5.48
N ALA A 205 -10.76 -30.87 -5.18
CA ALA A 205 -10.12 -30.74 -3.87
C ALA A 205 -10.10 -29.26 -3.48
N THR A 206 -10.18 -28.99 -2.19
CA THR A 206 -9.93 -27.65 -1.65
C THR A 206 -8.64 -27.68 -0.86
N LEU A 207 -7.67 -26.86 -1.28
CA LEU A 207 -6.41 -26.64 -0.60
C LEU A 207 -6.51 -25.34 0.19
N LEU A 208 -6.37 -25.44 1.51
CA LEU A 208 -6.13 -24.33 2.42
C LEU A 208 -4.62 -24.24 2.67
N LEU A 209 -4.03 -23.09 2.39
CA LEU A 209 -2.65 -22.77 2.66
C LEU A 209 -2.59 -21.66 3.71
N VAL A 210 -1.85 -21.89 4.79
CA VAL A 210 -1.73 -20.97 5.91
C VAL A 210 -0.26 -20.63 6.12
N SER A 211 0.07 -19.34 6.21
CA SER A 211 1.38 -18.84 6.56
C SER A 211 1.38 -18.35 8.00
N TYR A 212 2.36 -18.80 8.78
CA TYR A 212 2.57 -18.35 10.15
C TYR A 212 3.83 -17.49 10.26
N PRO A 213 3.91 -16.57 11.25
CA PRO A 213 5.06 -15.68 11.42
C PRO A 213 6.39 -16.41 11.63
N THR A 214 6.38 -17.61 12.22
CA THR A 214 7.58 -18.40 12.48
C THR A 214 7.38 -19.89 12.20
N PRO A 215 8.43 -20.64 11.84
CA PRO A 215 8.34 -22.10 11.68
C PRO A 215 7.89 -22.81 12.96
N GLN A 216 8.25 -22.28 14.13
CA GLN A 216 7.84 -22.81 15.43
C GLN A 216 6.34 -22.61 15.67
N ALA A 217 5.79 -21.44 15.30
CA ALA A 217 4.35 -21.19 15.35
C ALA A 217 3.59 -22.14 14.41
N ALA A 218 4.07 -22.34 13.18
CA ALA A 218 3.49 -23.29 12.24
C ALA A 218 3.49 -24.73 12.78
N ALA A 219 4.59 -25.17 13.40
CA ALA A 219 4.69 -26.50 13.99
C ALA A 219 3.70 -26.69 15.15
N ARG A 220 3.68 -25.74 16.09
CA ARG A 220 2.76 -25.76 17.23
C ARG A 220 1.30 -25.76 16.78
N LYS A 221 0.96 -24.90 15.81
CA LYS A 221 -0.42 -24.83 15.29
C LYS A 221 -0.83 -26.11 14.59
N LEU A 222 0.05 -26.76 13.81
CA LEU A 222 -0.28 -28.05 13.21
C LEU A 222 -0.54 -29.14 14.27
N GLU A 223 0.24 -29.15 15.35
CA GLU A 223 0.02 -30.06 16.49
C GLU A 223 -1.31 -29.79 17.20
N GLU A 224 -1.59 -28.52 17.52
CA GLU A 224 -2.87 -28.07 18.10
C GLU A 224 -4.07 -28.50 17.24
N LEU A 225 -3.98 -28.34 15.91
CA LEU A 225 -5.02 -28.77 14.98
C LEU A 225 -5.21 -30.29 15.02
N GLY A 226 -4.13 -31.06 15.08
CA GLY A 226 -4.18 -32.52 15.14
C GLY A 226 -4.88 -33.09 16.38
N HIS A 227 -5.01 -32.31 17.46
CA HIS A 227 -5.72 -32.76 18.67
C HIS A 227 -7.25 -32.82 18.52
N TRP A 228 -7.84 -31.97 17.67
CA TRP A 228 -9.29 -31.90 17.50
C TRP A 228 -9.77 -32.18 16.07
N LEU A 229 -8.89 -31.99 15.07
CA LEU A 229 -9.10 -32.46 13.70
C LEU A 229 -8.35 -33.77 13.50
N PRO A 230 -9.02 -34.86 13.08
CA PRO A 230 -8.34 -36.07 12.68
C PRO A 230 -7.63 -35.84 11.34
N LEU A 231 -6.44 -35.25 11.40
CA LEU A 231 -5.59 -34.98 10.24
C LEU A 231 -4.83 -36.25 9.82
N ASN A 232 -4.66 -36.43 8.51
CA ASN A 232 -3.93 -37.53 7.90
C ASN A 232 -4.50 -38.93 8.19
N VAL A 233 -5.80 -39.02 8.49
CA VAL A 233 -6.52 -40.30 8.60
C VAL A 233 -7.23 -40.63 7.29
N GLU A 234 -7.27 -41.91 6.90
CA GLU A 234 -7.91 -42.33 5.63
C GLU A 234 -9.43 -42.35 5.70
N ARG A 235 -10.02 -42.42 6.89
CA ARG A 235 -11.46 -42.40 7.12
C ARG A 235 -11.77 -41.66 8.42
N GLN A 236 -12.60 -40.63 8.36
CA GLN A 236 -13.08 -39.96 9.57
C GLN A 236 -14.23 -40.74 10.20
N ALA A 237 -14.32 -40.73 11.53
CA ALA A 237 -15.35 -41.44 12.28
C ALA A 237 -16.76 -40.82 12.10
N ASP A 238 -16.83 -39.55 11.75
CA ASP A 238 -18.06 -38.76 11.57
C ASP A 238 -18.59 -38.75 10.12
N GLY A 239 -17.96 -39.52 9.23
CA GLY A 239 -18.34 -39.60 7.82
C GLY A 239 -17.90 -38.41 6.96
N ARG A 240 -17.16 -37.44 7.50
CA ARG A 240 -16.59 -36.34 6.73
C ARG A 240 -15.45 -36.83 5.82
N PRO A 241 -15.20 -36.15 4.68
CA PRO A 241 -14.05 -36.49 3.83
C PRO A 241 -12.75 -36.34 4.63
N PRO A 242 -11.75 -37.21 4.41
CA PRO A 242 -10.50 -37.14 5.14
C PRO A 242 -9.76 -35.83 4.85
N LEU A 243 -9.05 -35.35 5.86
CA LEU A 243 -8.25 -34.14 5.79
C LEU A 243 -6.78 -34.53 5.81
N PHE A 244 -6.01 -34.02 4.87
CA PHE A 244 -4.58 -34.28 4.78
C PHE A 244 -3.81 -32.98 5.00
N ALA A 245 -2.88 -32.99 5.94
CA ALA A 245 -2.14 -31.80 6.31
C ALA A 245 -0.64 -32.04 6.24
N ARG A 246 0.09 -31.06 5.72
CA ARG A 246 1.55 -31.05 5.65
C ARG A 246 2.09 -29.66 5.99
N ARG A 247 3.20 -29.63 6.72
CA ARG A 247 3.96 -28.41 6.98
C ARG A 247 5.17 -28.30 6.06
N SER A 248 5.47 -27.09 5.61
CA SER A 248 6.64 -26.72 4.83
C SER A 248 7.18 -25.39 5.37
N SER A 249 8.20 -25.43 6.23
CA SER A 249 8.73 -24.25 6.94
C SER A 249 7.65 -23.53 7.78
N THR A 250 7.31 -22.29 7.40
CA THR A 250 6.26 -21.42 7.97
C THR A 250 4.87 -21.72 7.42
N LEU A 251 4.77 -22.53 6.36
CA LEU A 251 3.52 -22.85 5.69
C LEU A 251 2.92 -24.14 6.25
N VAL A 252 1.61 -24.14 6.45
CA VAL A 252 0.79 -25.34 6.70
C VAL A 252 -0.24 -25.44 5.58
N ALA A 253 -0.20 -26.55 4.85
CA ALA A 253 -1.14 -26.88 3.80
C ALA A 253 -2.11 -27.95 4.30
N ILE A 254 -3.40 -27.74 4.10
CA ILE A 254 -4.48 -28.67 4.44
C ILE A 254 -5.32 -28.90 3.20
N VAL A 255 -5.44 -30.15 2.77
CA VAL A 255 -6.28 -30.57 1.65
C VAL A 255 -7.51 -31.29 2.17
N SER A 256 -8.66 -30.91 1.64
CA SER A 256 -9.96 -31.50 1.91
C SER A 256 -10.63 -32.00 0.62
N GLN A 257 -11.70 -32.78 0.78
CA GLN A 257 -12.54 -33.30 -0.31
C GLN A 257 -11.87 -34.33 -1.23
N LEU A 258 -10.72 -34.89 -0.81
CA LEU A 258 -10.10 -36.03 -1.48
C LEU A 258 -10.27 -37.30 -0.65
N ASN A 259 -10.45 -38.43 -1.31
CA ASN A 259 -10.68 -39.72 -0.66
C ASN A 259 -9.44 -40.64 -0.66
N SER A 260 -8.29 -40.12 -1.11
CA SER A 260 -7.06 -40.91 -1.28
C SER A 260 -5.85 -40.13 -0.80
N ARG A 261 -5.11 -40.72 0.14
CA ARG A 261 -3.86 -40.15 0.68
C ARG A 261 -2.83 -39.88 -0.40
N ALA A 262 -2.59 -40.85 -1.28
CA ALA A 262 -1.64 -40.69 -2.40
C ALA A 262 -2.00 -39.54 -3.34
N THR A 263 -3.29 -39.25 -3.53
CA THR A 263 -3.73 -38.12 -4.37
C THR A 263 -3.55 -36.79 -3.64
N ALA A 264 -3.87 -36.75 -2.34
CA ALA A 264 -3.63 -35.57 -1.51
C ALA A 264 -2.13 -35.25 -1.39
N ASP A 265 -1.28 -36.25 -1.18
CA ASP A 265 0.17 -36.11 -1.12
C ASP A 265 0.72 -35.51 -2.42
N SER A 266 0.20 -35.93 -3.58
CA SER A 266 0.61 -35.37 -4.87
C SER A 266 0.30 -33.88 -5.05
N LEU A 267 -0.67 -33.33 -4.29
CA LEU A 267 -0.99 -31.91 -4.26
C LEU A 267 -0.19 -31.18 -3.16
N LEU A 268 -0.09 -31.78 -1.97
CA LEU A 268 0.67 -31.24 -0.83
C LEU A 268 2.17 -31.16 -1.10
N GLU A 269 2.73 -32.11 -1.84
CA GLU A 269 4.13 -32.09 -2.28
C GLU A 269 4.42 -30.84 -3.12
N ARG A 270 3.50 -30.41 -3.97
CA ARG A 270 3.71 -29.22 -4.81
C ARG A 270 3.68 -27.92 -4.02
N VAL A 271 3.25 -27.95 -2.76
CA VAL A 271 3.36 -26.80 -1.86
C VAL A 271 4.80 -26.73 -1.34
N HIS A 272 5.68 -26.28 -2.22
CA HIS A 272 7.05 -25.96 -1.87
C HIS A 272 7.16 -24.45 -1.64
N TYR A 273 7.90 -24.10 -0.59
CA TYR A 273 8.47 -22.77 -0.47
C TYR A 273 9.54 -22.66 -1.56
N GLU A 274 9.14 -22.34 -2.79
CA GLU A 274 10.10 -21.75 -3.72
C GLU A 274 10.47 -20.40 -3.12
N SER A 275 11.64 -20.36 -2.49
CA SER A 275 12.31 -19.10 -2.23
C SER A 275 12.65 -18.48 -3.59
N ARG A 276 11.67 -17.87 -4.25
CA ARG A 276 12.00 -16.72 -5.08
C ARG A 276 12.60 -15.73 -4.11
N ILE A 277 13.93 -15.66 -4.10
CA ILE A 277 14.68 -14.58 -3.50
C ILE A 277 14.27 -13.35 -4.32
N THR A 278 13.10 -12.79 -4.03
CA THR A 278 12.85 -11.39 -4.32
C THR A 278 13.75 -10.67 -3.37
N TRP A 279 14.92 -10.26 -3.90
CA TRP A 279 15.74 -9.22 -3.32
C TRP A 279 14.82 -8.01 -3.12
N ASN A 280 14.23 -7.92 -1.93
CA ASN A 280 13.50 -6.76 -1.48
C ASN A 280 14.56 -5.80 -0.95
N GLU A 281 15.42 -5.33 -1.85
CA GLU A 281 16.14 -4.10 -1.59
C GLU A 281 15.06 -3.06 -1.31
N PRO A 282 15.04 -2.43 -0.11
CA PRO A 282 14.25 -1.22 0.05
C PRO A 282 14.74 -0.31 -1.05
N GLY A 283 13.89 -0.09 -2.05
CA GLY A 283 14.08 0.95 -3.04
C GLY A 283 13.97 2.27 -2.30
N HIS A 284 14.98 2.62 -1.50
CA HIS A 284 15.36 3.99 -1.30
C HIS A 284 15.77 4.48 -2.69
N ARG A 285 14.77 4.80 -3.51
CA ARG A 285 14.86 5.98 -4.36
C ARG A 285 14.93 7.17 -3.40
N LEU A 286 16.07 7.29 -2.72
CA LEU A 286 16.71 8.59 -2.66
C LEU A 286 16.72 8.99 -4.13
N THR A 287 15.89 9.97 -4.46
CA THR A 287 16.03 10.71 -5.70
C THR A 287 17.40 11.35 -5.58
N ASP A 288 18.45 10.57 -5.81
CA ASP A 288 19.81 11.06 -5.90
C ASP A 288 19.71 12.06 -7.03
N PRO A 289 19.83 13.37 -6.74
CA PRO A 289 19.68 14.37 -7.75
C PRO A 289 20.66 14.02 -8.86
N ASN A 290 20.20 14.06 -10.11
CA ASN A 290 21.06 13.82 -11.27
C ASN A 290 22.38 14.56 -11.04
N ILE A 291 23.53 13.91 -11.31
CA ILE A 291 24.86 14.49 -11.06
C ILE A 291 24.94 15.91 -11.66
N GLY A 292 24.28 16.16 -12.80
CA GLY A 292 24.14 17.49 -13.39
C GLY A 292 23.45 18.51 -12.48
N THR A 293 22.38 18.14 -11.78
CA THR A 293 21.68 18.99 -10.80
C THR A 293 22.54 19.30 -9.58
N ILE A 294 23.35 18.33 -9.10
CA ILE A 294 24.28 18.54 -7.98
C ILE A 294 25.39 19.51 -8.38
N VAL A 295 26.01 19.30 -9.55
CA VAL A 295 27.10 20.14 -10.06
C VAL A 295 26.60 21.57 -10.34
N VAL A 296 25.45 21.71 -11.00
CA VAL A 296 24.85 23.03 -11.27
C VAL A 296 24.46 23.73 -9.97
N GLY A 297 23.88 23.00 -9.00
CA GLY A 297 23.54 23.53 -7.68
C GLY A 297 24.77 24.03 -6.91
N ALA A 298 25.88 23.29 -6.95
CA ALA A 298 27.13 23.68 -6.30
C ALA A 298 27.75 24.94 -6.93
N ILE A 299 27.74 25.05 -8.27
CA ILE A 299 28.25 26.22 -8.98
C ILE A 299 27.39 27.45 -8.67
N LEU A 300 26.06 27.32 -8.74
CA LEU A 300 25.13 28.42 -8.41
C LEU A 300 25.26 28.86 -6.95
N GLY A 301 25.32 27.92 -6.01
CA GLY A 301 25.47 28.21 -4.59
C GLY A 301 26.78 28.95 -4.29
N THR A 302 27.90 28.47 -4.85
CA THR A 302 29.20 29.13 -4.71
C THR A 302 29.18 30.54 -5.31
N GLY A 303 28.58 30.70 -6.48
CA GLY A 303 28.41 32.01 -7.12
C GLY A 303 27.61 32.99 -6.26
N PHE A 304 26.55 32.53 -5.60
CA PHE A 304 25.73 33.36 -4.72
C PHE A 304 26.51 33.82 -3.47
N ILE A 305 27.32 32.93 -2.89
CA ILE A 305 28.17 33.26 -1.74
C ILE A 305 29.24 34.28 -2.12
N LEU A 306 29.89 34.12 -3.28
CA LEU A 306 30.88 35.09 -3.78
C LEU A 306 30.26 36.46 -4.04
N LEU A 307 29.07 36.49 -4.66
CA LEU A 307 28.35 37.74 -4.90
C LEU A 307 27.98 38.42 -3.58
N PHE A 308 27.46 37.66 -2.61
CA PHE A 308 27.12 38.19 -1.29
C PHE A 308 28.35 38.74 -0.57
N ALA A 309 29.48 38.02 -0.60
CA ALA A 309 30.74 38.48 -0.02
C ALA A 309 31.23 39.78 -0.67
N LEU A 310 31.11 39.92 -1.99
CA LEU A 310 31.48 41.13 -2.71
C LEU A 310 30.60 42.32 -2.29
N VAL A 311 29.27 42.13 -2.28
CA VAL A 311 28.31 43.18 -1.89
C VAL A 311 28.53 43.59 -0.43
N ALA A 312 28.73 42.62 0.46
CA ALA A 312 29.03 42.89 1.87
C ALA A 312 30.37 43.63 2.02
N GLY A 313 31.40 43.25 1.27
CA GLY A 313 32.71 43.91 1.27
C GLY A 313 32.63 45.37 0.78
N ILE A 314 31.92 45.61 -0.32
CA ILE A 314 31.68 46.96 -0.84
C ILE A 314 30.83 47.78 0.14
N GLY A 315 29.78 47.19 0.71
CA GLY A 315 28.94 47.82 1.73
C GLY A 315 29.75 48.24 2.95
N PHE A 316 30.59 47.34 3.47
CA PHE A 316 31.48 47.65 4.59
C PHE A 316 32.51 48.73 4.24
N GLY A 317 33.09 48.68 3.04
CA GLY A 317 34.00 49.72 2.53
C GLY A 317 33.32 51.08 2.41
N GLY A 318 32.10 51.12 1.88
CA GLY A 318 31.27 52.32 1.77
C GLY A 318 30.93 52.90 3.14
N VAL A 319 30.46 52.07 4.08
CA VAL A 319 30.21 52.47 5.47
C VAL A 319 31.48 53.03 6.10
N ARG A 320 32.63 52.39 5.88
CA ARG A 320 33.92 52.88 6.40
C ARG A 320 34.27 54.27 5.86
N ILE A 321 34.05 54.54 4.58
CA ILE A 321 34.31 55.86 3.96
C ILE A 321 33.35 56.91 4.51
N VAL A 322 32.05 56.61 4.59
CA VAL A 322 31.03 57.51 5.14
C VAL A 322 31.32 57.84 6.61
N VAL A 323 31.67 56.84 7.42
CA VAL A 323 32.05 57.05 8.82
C VAL A 323 33.31 57.91 8.94
N LYS A 324 34.32 57.71 8.07
CA LYS A 324 35.50 58.59 8.03
C LYS A 324 35.15 60.02 7.64
N HIS A 325 34.19 60.21 6.75
CA HIS A 325 33.75 61.53 6.31
C HIS A 325 32.97 62.29 7.40
N PHE A 326 32.02 61.63 8.07
CA PHE A 326 31.18 62.26 9.10
C PHE A 326 31.81 62.29 10.50
N PHE A 327 32.72 61.37 10.83
CA PHE A 327 33.37 61.27 12.14
C PHE A 327 34.91 61.07 12.02
N PRO A 328 35.65 62.04 11.45
CA PRO A 328 37.10 61.94 11.33
C PRO A 328 37.78 61.81 12.71
N GLY A 329 38.64 60.79 12.86
CA GLY A 329 39.50 60.60 14.04
C GLY A 329 38.88 59.95 15.29
N LYS A 330 37.59 59.57 15.28
CA LYS A 330 36.92 59.01 16.49
C LYS A 330 36.77 57.49 16.52
N VAL A 331 36.70 56.81 15.37
CA VAL A 331 36.31 55.38 15.31
C VAL A 331 37.42 54.47 14.76
N PHE A 332 37.97 54.74 13.57
CA PHE A 332 38.96 53.84 12.92
C PHE A 332 40.41 54.33 12.93
N ASP A 333 40.64 55.64 13.05
CA ASP A 333 41.99 56.24 13.05
C ASP A 333 42.24 56.98 14.38
N ARG A 334 42.08 56.31 15.53
CA ARG A 334 42.46 56.89 16.83
C ARG A 334 43.98 56.88 16.95
N ALA A 335 44.58 58.06 17.17
CA ALA A 335 46.02 58.21 17.41
C ALA A 335 46.54 57.38 18.60
N ALA A 336 45.66 56.97 19.52
CA ALA A 336 45.99 56.13 20.68
C ALA A 336 46.28 54.64 20.35
N HIS A 337 46.17 54.20 19.09
CA HIS A 337 46.55 52.83 18.68
C HIS A 337 47.77 52.77 17.75
N VAL A 338 48.40 53.92 17.48
CA VAL A 338 49.72 54.00 16.81
C VAL A 338 50.81 54.36 17.82
N GLU A 339 50.62 54.00 19.10
CA GLU A 339 51.70 53.98 20.07
C GLU A 339 52.57 52.76 19.81
N ILE A 340 53.53 52.95 18.91
CA ILE A 340 54.79 52.20 18.90
C ILE A 340 55.27 52.18 20.36
N LEU A 341 55.55 50.99 20.91
CA LEU A 341 56.10 50.82 22.26
C LEU A 341 57.35 51.70 22.43
N GLN A 342 57.15 52.91 22.93
CA GLN A 342 58.21 53.87 23.15
C GLN A 342 58.79 53.53 24.53
N LEU A 343 59.86 52.73 24.55
CA LEU A 343 60.62 52.47 25.77
C LEU A 343 61.18 53.82 26.25
N GLY A 344 60.62 54.33 27.34
CA GLY A 344 60.80 55.70 27.82
C GLY A 344 62.25 56.04 28.14
N LEU A 345 62.94 56.66 27.19
CA LEU A 345 64.27 57.23 27.40
C LEU A 345 64.37 58.71 26.98
N THR A 346 63.27 59.41 26.70
CA THR A 346 63.33 60.88 26.52
C THR A 346 61.97 61.56 26.67
N SER A 347 61.96 62.74 27.30
CA SER A 347 60.78 63.44 27.82
C SER A 347 60.05 64.36 26.83
N LYS A 348 60.03 64.05 25.53
CA LYS A 348 59.22 64.77 24.54
C LYS A 348 58.52 63.82 23.56
N PRO A 349 57.19 63.93 23.36
CA PRO A 349 56.48 63.12 22.38
C PRO A 349 56.88 63.57 20.97
N ILE A 350 57.30 62.63 20.12
CA ILE A 350 57.67 62.89 18.74
C ILE A 350 56.40 62.93 17.91
N LYS A 351 56.16 64.03 17.18
CA LYS A 351 55.02 64.14 16.29
C LYS A 351 55.33 63.38 15.01
N ALA A 352 54.45 62.46 14.60
CA ALA A 352 54.60 61.66 13.37
C ALA A 352 54.68 62.48 12.06
N LYS A 353 54.53 63.80 12.13
CA LYS A 353 54.67 64.72 11.00
C LYS A 353 56.13 65.10 10.71
N ASP A 354 57.06 64.76 11.60
CA ASP A 354 58.48 65.11 11.46
C ASP A 354 59.30 64.05 10.68
N PHE A 355 58.66 62.95 10.25
CA PHE A 355 59.30 61.83 9.53
C PHE A 355 58.88 61.71 8.05
N TYR A 356 58.12 62.67 7.52
CA TYR A 356 57.77 62.75 6.10
C TYR A 356 58.31 64.03 5.49
#